data_AF-A0A938W557-F1
#
_entry.id   AF-A0A938W557-F1
#
_cell.length_a   1.000
_cell.length_b   1.000
_cell.length_c   1.000
_cell.angle_alpha   90.00
_cell.angle_beta   90.00
_cell.angle_gamma   90.00
#
_symmetry.space_group_name_H-M   'P 1'
#
loop_
_entity.id
_entity.type
_entity.pdbx_description
1 polymer ?
#
loop_
_entity_poly.entity_id
_entity_poly.type
_entity_poly.pdbx_seq_one_letter_code
_entity_poly.pdbx_strand_id
1 'polypeptide(L)'
;MMITTTPGRRVQQVAYLVQRLTRDEIRQLTRLVPQLRDEPRAVPEKGAESDELVLWVREQMTPYAAEIHPMRDDDLFLGGMTVGEYFALPDQERERIWDELYTEAIESAPERGVKADAVVRLAR
;
A
#
# COMPACT_ATOMS: atom_id res chain seq x y z
N MET A 1 -16.38 -18.48 23.02
CA MET A 1 -15.21 -17.68 23.41
C MET A 1 -15.08 -16.57 22.37
N MET A 2 -15.46 -15.33 22.69
CA MET A 2 -15.50 -14.23 21.70
C MET A 2 -14.13 -13.53 21.66
N ILE A 3 -13.44 -13.64 20.53
CA ILE A 3 -12.17 -12.93 20.31
C ILE A 3 -12.54 -11.47 19.98
N THR A 4 -12.43 -10.59 20.96
CA THR A 4 -12.63 -9.15 20.75
C THR A 4 -11.34 -8.55 20.20
N THR A 5 -11.17 -8.62 18.87
CA THR A 5 -10.06 -7.96 18.19
C THR A 5 -10.22 -6.45 18.36
N THR A 6 -9.31 -5.81 19.09
CA THR A 6 -9.33 -4.35 19.27
C THR A 6 -9.15 -3.70 17.89
N PRO A 7 -10.09 -2.88 17.39
CA PRO A 7 -9.98 -2.29 16.08
C PRO A 7 -8.76 -1.36 16.05
N GLY A 8 -7.90 -1.52 15.04
CA GLY A 8 -6.67 -0.73 14.91
C GLY A 8 -6.95 0.78 14.82
N ARG A 9 -6.01 1.60 15.26
CA ARG A 9 -6.14 3.07 15.38
C ARG A 9 -6.70 3.76 14.12
N ARG A 10 -6.30 3.31 12.92
CA ARG A 10 -6.82 3.81 11.64
C ARG A 10 -8.31 3.51 11.44
N VAL A 11 -8.76 2.31 11.81
CA VAL A 11 -10.18 1.92 11.74
C VAL A 11 -11.01 2.76 12.71
N GLN A 12 -10.48 3.04 13.90
CA GLN A 12 -11.14 3.92 14.88
C GLN A 12 -11.26 5.36 14.37
N GLN A 13 -10.21 5.89 13.71
CA GLN A 13 -10.24 7.23 13.11
C GLN A 13 -11.24 7.32 11.95
N VAL A 14 -11.27 6.33 11.07
CA VAL A 14 -12.27 6.26 9.99
C VAL A 14 -13.67 6.14 10.58
N ALA A 15 -13.87 5.31 11.60
CA ALA A 15 -15.16 5.17 12.28
C ALA A 15 -15.61 6.50 12.90
N TYR A 16 -14.70 7.25 13.53
CA TYR A 16 -14.98 8.56 14.08
C TYR A 16 -15.41 9.58 12.99
N LEU A 17 -14.77 9.54 11.82
CA LEU A 17 -15.15 10.40 10.70
C LEU A 17 -16.51 10.02 10.13
N VAL A 18 -16.77 8.73 9.93
CA VAL A 18 -18.05 8.22 9.42
C VAL A 18 -19.20 8.54 10.39
N GLN A 19 -18.96 8.47 11.70
CA GLN A 19 -19.96 8.83 12.72
C GLN A 19 -20.38 10.31 12.69
N ARG A 20 -19.55 11.19 12.12
CA ARG A 20 -19.84 12.63 12.02
C ARG A 20 -20.54 13.02 10.72
N LEU A 21 -20.71 12.08 9.79
CA LEU A 21 -21.39 12.32 8.53
C LEU A 21 -22.91 12.36 8.71
N THR A 22 -23.55 13.26 7.98
CA THR A 22 -25.00 13.30 7.84
C THR A 22 -25.51 12.11 7.01
N ARG A 23 -26.81 11.83 7.09
CA ARG A 23 -27.43 10.73 6.30
C ARG A 23 -27.22 10.88 4.80
N ASP A 24 -27.16 12.11 4.29
CA ASP A 24 -26.89 12.37 2.87
C ASP A 24 -25.44 12.12 2.49
N GLU A 25 -24.49 12.52 3.34
CA GLU A 25 -23.08 12.25 3.13
C GLU A 25 -22.76 10.76 3.24
N ILE A 26 -23.41 10.04 4.16
CA ILE A 26 -23.33 8.57 4.22
C ILE A 26 -23.82 7.99 2.90
N ARG A 27 -24.99 8.42 2.39
CA ARG A 27 -25.51 7.94 1.09
C ARG A 27 -24.55 8.22 -0.07
N GLN A 28 -23.87 9.38 -0.07
CA GLN A 28 -22.86 9.71 -1.08
C GLN A 28 -21.61 8.85 -0.93
N LEU A 29 -21.10 8.68 0.28
CA LEU A 29 -19.97 7.80 0.58
C LEU A 29 -20.24 6.36 0.11
N THR A 30 -21.44 5.86 0.38
CA THR A 30 -21.86 4.53 -0.04
C THR A 30 -22.03 4.41 -1.57
N ARG A 31 -22.26 5.51 -2.31
CA ARG A 31 -22.22 5.51 -3.78
C ARG A 31 -20.80 5.49 -4.32
N LEU A 32 -19.87 6.17 -3.65
CA LEU A 32 -18.46 6.25 -4.03
C LEU A 32 -17.70 4.95 -3.73
N VAL A 33 -18.04 4.31 -2.61
CA VAL A 33 -17.43 3.05 -2.16
C VAL A 33 -18.55 2.02 -1.97
N PRO A 34 -19.05 1.41 -3.06
CA PRO A 34 -20.15 0.45 -2.99
C PRO A 34 -19.80 -0.78 -2.14
N GLN A 35 -18.51 -1.10 -1.99
CA GLN A 35 -18.01 -2.19 -1.15
C GLN A 35 -18.31 -1.99 0.35
N LEU A 36 -18.71 -0.79 0.79
CA LEU A 36 -19.20 -0.55 2.14
C LEU A 36 -20.65 -1.05 2.37
N ARG A 37 -21.41 -1.32 1.29
CA ARG A 37 -22.76 -1.93 1.38
C ARG A 37 -22.70 -3.42 1.56
N ASP A 38 -21.72 -4.04 0.91
CA ASP A 38 -21.58 -5.48 0.95
C ASP A 38 -21.08 -5.83 2.36
N GLU A 39 -21.82 -6.70 3.06
CA GLU A 39 -21.21 -7.46 4.17
C GLU A 39 -19.87 -7.97 3.67
N PRO A 40 -18.78 -7.87 4.46
CA PRO A 40 -17.46 -8.26 3.99
C PRO A 40 -17.59 -9.67 3.45
N ARG A 41 -17.58 -9.78 2.11
CA ARG A 41 -17.63 -11.05 1.41
C ARG A 41 -16.43 -11.76 1.99
N ALA A 42 -16.68 -12.80 2.78
CA ALA A 42 -15.61 -13.58 3.38
C ALA A 42 -14.66 -13.86 2.23
N VAL A 43 -13.48 -13.21 2.28
CA VAL A 43 -12.43 -13.48 1.31
C VAL A 43 -12.28 -14.99 1.42
N PRO A 44 -12.49 -15.77 0.34
CA PRO A 44 -12.36 -17.22 0.42
C PRO A 44 -11.03 -17.46 1.10
N GLU A 45 -11.05 -18.17 2.23
CA GLU A 45 -9.92 -18.33 3.14
C GLU A 45 -8.65 -18.43 2.30
N LYS A 46 -7.90 -17.32 2.27
CA LYS A 46 -6.64 -17.25 1.56
C LYS A 46 -5.80 -18.26 2.29
N GLY A 47 -5.53 -19.42 1.66
CA GLY A 47 -4.90 -20.56 2.31
C GLY A 47 -3.67 -20.16 3.12
N ALA A 48 -3.34 -20.93 4.16
CA ALA A 48 -2.33 -20.61 5.18
C ALA A 48 -1.04 -19.94 4.65
N GLU A 49 -0.59 -20.30 3.44
CA GLU A 49 0.56 -19.68 2.76
C GLU A 49 0.42 -18.16 2.52
N SER A 50 -0.78 -17.66 2.21
CA SER A 50 -1.02 -16.24 2.02
C SER A 50 -1.06 -15.47 3.35
N ASP A 51 -1.45 -16.13 4.44
CA ASP A 51 -1.42 -15.53 5.77
C ASP A 51 0.01 -15.48 6.30
N GLU A 52 0.80 -16.52 6.07
CA GLU A 52 2.24 -16.54 6.33
C GLU A 52 2.97 -15.46 5.54
N LEU A 53 2.64 -15.26 4.25
CA LEU A 53 3.23 -14.21 3.43
C LEU A 53 2.86 -12.81 3.95
N VAL A 54 1.59 -12.60 4.34
CA VAL A 54 1.13 -11.31 4.91
C VAL A 54 1.78 -11.04 6.27
N LEU A 55 1.94 -12.06 7.11
CA LEU A 55 2.64 -11.97 8.38
C LEU A 55 4.12 -11.68 8.17
N TRP A 56 4.78 -12.40 7.25
CA TRP A 56 6.17 -12.18 6.89
C TRP A 56 6.40 -10.76 6.36
N VAL A 57 5.57 -10.27 5.43
CA VAL A 57 5.67 -8.88 4.95
C VAL A 57 5.46 -7.89 6.11
N ARG A 58 4.48 -8.12 6.98
CA ARG A 58 4.28 -7.25 8.15
C ARG A 58 5.48 -7.26 9.09
N GLU A 59 6.05 -8.42 9.39
CA GLU A 59 7.23 -8.55 10.24
C GLU A 59 8.46 -7.88 9.61
N GLN A 60 8.67 -8.06 8.31
CA GLN A 60 9.75 -7.38 7.58
C GLN A 60 9.56 -5.87 7.52
N MET A 61 8.32 -5.38 7.43
CA MET A 61 8.01 -3.96 7.35
C MET A 61 7.89 -3.28 8.72
N THR A 62 7.72 -4.03 9.81
CA THR A 62 7.57 -3.48 11.18
C THR A 62 8.77 -2.64 11.64
N PRO A 63 10.04 -3.04 11.40
CA PRO A 63 11.20 -2.22 11.70
C PRO A 63 11.18 -0.87 10.97
N TYR A 64 10.76 -0.87 9.70
CA TYR A 64 10.67 0.35 8.90
C TYR A 64 9.50 1.23 9.34
N ALA A 65 8.38 0.64 9.76
CA ALA A 65 7.15 1.36 10.12
C ALA A 65 7.30 2.37 11.27
N ALA A 66 8.29 2.21 12.15
CA ALA A 66 8.60 3.18 13.20
C ALA A 66 9.31 4.44 12.67
N GLU A 67 9.95 4.35 11.51
CA GLU A 67 10.73 5.42 10.87
C GLU A 67 9.99 6.08 9.69
N ILE A 68 8.87 5.49 9.21
CA ILE A 68 8.03 6.07 8.15
C ILE A 68 7.28 7.28 8.70
N HIS A 69 7.96 8.42 8.74
CA HIS A 69 7.29 9.70 8.72
C HIS A 69 6.69 9.88 7.31
N PRO A 70 5.46 10.42 7.19
CA PRO A 70 4.97 10.86 5.89
C PRO A 70 6.02 11.80 5.29
N MET A 71 6.50 11.47 4.10
CA MET A 71 7.42 12.33 3.37
C MET A 71 6.79 13.71 3.23
N ARG A 72 7.54 14.74 3.65
CA ARG A 72 7.16 16.15 3.58
C ARG A 72 7.63 16.71 2.24
N ASP A 73 6.98 17.77 1.78
CA ASP A 73 7.30 18.39 0.50
C ASP A 73 8.77 18.85 0.40
N ASP A 74 9.39 19.21 1.51
CA ASP A 74 10.79 19.65 1.59
C ASP A 74 11.79 18.50 1.75
N ASP A 75 11.33 17.26 1.92
CA ASP A 75 12.21 16.12 2.08
C ASP A 75 12.93 15.81 0.77
N LEU A 76 14.22 15.48 0.85
CA LEU A 76 15.01 15.09 -0.31
C LEU A 76 14.49 13.77 -0.90
N PHE A 77 14.40 13.72 -2.23
CA PHE A 77 13.81 12.65 -3.00
C PHE A 77 14.63 12.34 -4.28
N LEU A 78 13.99 11.69 -5.25
CA LEU A 78 14.60 11.20 -6.48
C LEU A 78 15.35 12.29 -7.25
N GLY A 79 16.51 11.95 -7.79
CA GLY A 79 17.32 12.86 -8.61
C GLY A 79 17.86 14.09 -7.86
N GLY A 80 17.87 14.07 -6.52
CA GLY A 80 18.31 15.21 -5.71
C GLY A 80 17.27 16.34 -5.59
N MET A 81 16.04 16.11 -6.06
CA MET A 81 14.91 17.03 -5.94
C MET A 81 14.15 16.78 -4.64
N THR A 82 13.36 17.74 -4.17
CA THR A 82 12.43 17.48 -3.06
C THR A 82 11.15 16.77 -3.53
N VAL A 83 10.39 16.24 -2.58
CA VAL A 83 9.08 15.61 -2.84
C VAL A 83 8.11 16.58 -3.51
N GLY A 84 8.03 17.82 -3.00
CA GLY A 84 7.16 18.85 -3.53
C GLY A 84 7.55 19.24 -4.97
N GLU A 85 8.85 19.37 -5.23
CA GLU A 85 9.36 19.65 -6.58
C GLU A 85 9.02 18.53 -7.56
N TYR A 86 9.22 17.27 -7.17
CA TYR A 86 8.90 16.12 -8.01
C TYR A 86 7.41 16.03 -8.34
N PHE A 87 6.53 16.19 -7.34
CA PHE A 87 5.08 16.10 -7.57
C PHE A 87 4.48 17.32 -8.25
N ALA A 88 5.18 18.46 -8.26
CA ALA A 88 4.79 19.64 -9.04
C ALA A 88 5.08 19.49 -10.55
N LEU A 89 5.90 18.54 -10.96
CA LEU A 89 6.19 18.29 -12.37
C LEU A 89 4.98 17.67 -13.11
N PRO A 90 4.83 17.95 -14.42
CA PRO A 90 3.89 17.24 -15.27
C PRO A 90 4.17 15.73 -15.25
N ASP A 91 3.12 14.93 -15.39
CA ASP A 91 3.19 13.46 -15.33
C ASP A 91 4.26 12.88 -16.29
N GLN A 92 4.35 13.42 -17.50
CA GLN A 92 5.33 13.00 -18.52
C GLN A 92 6.78 13.21 -18.07
N GLU A 93 7.04 14.29 -17.33
CA GLU A 93 8.38 14.61 -16.85
C GLU A 93 8.77 13.72 -15.66
N ARG A 94 7.80 13.37 -14.82
CA ARG A 94 7.99 12.39 -13.74
C ARG A 94 8.31 11.00 -14.29
N GLU A 95 7.61 10.58 -15.36
CA GLU A 95 7.86 9.32 -16.05
C GLU A 95 9.27 9.28 -16.66
N ARG A 96 9.70 10.37 -17.32
CA ARG A 96 11.08 10.48 -17.85
C ARG A 96 12.14 10.33 -16.76
N ILE A 97 11.98 11.02 -15.62
CA ILE A 97 12.91 10.91 -14.48
C ILE A 97 12.92 9.49 -13.93
N TRP A 98 11.75 8.85 -13.85
CA TRP A 98 11.63 7.47 -13.41
C TRP A 98 12.36 6.52 -14.35
N ASP A 99 12.13 6.63 -15.66
CA ASP A 99 12.75 5.77 -16.67
C ASP A 99 14.28 5.91 -16.70
N GLU A 100 14.80 7.14 -16.59
CA GLU A 100 16.24 7.41 -16.54
C GLU A 100 16.90 6.77 -15.32
N LEU A 101 16.33 6.97 -14.13
CA LEU A 101 16.87 6.41 -12.88
C LEU A 101 16.70 4.88 -12.81
N TYR A 102 15.60 4.35 -13.34
CA TYR A 102 15.30 2.92 -13.27
C TYR A 102 16.13 2.11 -14.27
N THR A 103 16.43 2.68 -15.45
CA THR A 103 17.33 2.06 -16.43
C THR A 103 18.73 1.87 -15.83
N GLU A 104 19.26 2.92 -15.17
CA GLU A 104 20.57 2.85 -14.50
C GLU A 104 20.56 1.85 -13.32
N ALA A 105 19.46 1.76 -12.58
CA ALA A 105 19.33 0.85 -11.44
C ALA A 105 19.24 -0.63 -11.86
N ILE A 106 18.58 -0.94 -12.98
CA ILE A 106 18.50 -2.31 -13.50
C ILE A 106 19.85 -2.75 -14.08
N GLU A 107 20.49 -1.90 -14.88
CA GLU A 107 21.77 -2.23 -15.52
C GLU A 107 22.90 -2.41 -14.51
N SER A 108 22.84 -1.71 -13.37
CA SER A 108 23.83 -1.82 -12.29
C SER A 108 23.51 -2.91 -11.26
N ALA A 109 22.31 -3.49 -11.27
CA ALA A 109 21.93 -4.52 -10.33
C ALA A 109 22.63 -5.86 -10.64
N PRO A 110 23.31 -6.49 -9.67
CA PRO A 110 23.89 -7.82 -9.89
C PRO A 110 22.76 -8.83 -10.10
N GLU A 111 22.76 -9.50 -11.26
CA GLU A 111 21.85 -10.61 -11.54
C GLU A 111 21.97 -11.67 -10.44
N ARG A 112 20.91 -11.84 -9.64
CA ARG A 112 20.81 -12.94 -8.70
C ARG A 112 20.02 -14.06 -9.36
N GLY A 113 20.62 -15.25 -9.39
CA GLY A 113 19.93 -16.47 -9.80
C GLY A 113 18.67 -16.65 -8.97
N VAL A 114 17.52 -16.62 -9.63
CA VAL A 114 16.23 -16.91 -9.00
C VAL A 114 16.24 -18.39 -8.62
N LYS A 115 15.98 -18.70 -7.34
CA LYS A 115 15.89 -20.08 -6.88
C LYS A 115 14.68 -20.76 -7.53
N ALA A 116 14.82 -22.05 -7.84
CA ALA A 116 13.82 -22.80 -8.62
C ALA A 116 12.44 -22.90 -7.93
N ASP A 117 12.38 -22.73 -6.62
CA ASP A 117 11.17 -22.70 -5.81
C ASP A 117 10.39 -21.37 -5.90
N ALA A 118 11.00 -20.31 -6.45
CA ALA A 118 10.33 -19.02 -6.65
C ALA A 118 9.48 -18.94 -7.94
N VAL A 119 9.49 -19.96 -8.79
CA VAL A 119 8.71 -19.99 -10.04
C VAL A 119 7.34 -20.63 -9.78
N VAL A 120 6.33 -19.78 -9.56
CA VAL A 120 4.93 -20.23 -9.48
C VAL A 120 4.42 -20.53 -10.89
N ARG A 121 4.30 -21.80 -11.25
CA ARG A 121 3.63 -22.22 -12.49
C ARG A 121 2.13 -22.04 -12.33
N LEU A 122 1.58 -20.99 -12.93
CA LEU A 122 0.15 -20.84 -13.11
C LEU A 122 -0.32 -21.93 -14.10
N ALA A 123 -1.00 -22.96 -13.59
CA ALA A 123 -1.62 -23.97 -14.42
C ALA A 123 -2.76 -23.34 -15.24
N ARG A 124 -2.77 -23.62 -16.55
CA ARG A 124 -3.80 -23.20 -17.51
C ARG A 124 -5.07 -24.02 -17.38
#